data_AF-A0A9P3FZ71-F1
#
_entry.id   AF-A0A9P3FZ71-F1
#
_cell.length_a   1.000
_cell.length_b   1.000
_cell.length_c   1.000
_cell.angle_alpha   90.00
_cell.angle_beta   90.00
_cell.angle_gamma   90.00
#
_symmetry.space_group_name_H-M   'P 1'
#
loop_
_entity.id
_entity.type
_entity.pdbx_description
1 polymer ?
#
loop_
_entity_poly.entity_id
_entity_poly.type
_entity_poly.pdbx_seq_one_letter_code
_entity_poly.pdbx_strand_id
1 'polypeptide(L)'
;MILARTTARLAGRTLGAGIRGSARAPVRVVSTKAAPKPVPRTLAAAFAAGGALVAGYLAYASARPVALDDASAADAAKEGVPHARAGAPRLIPYDEVQRHNTRESCWVVVDGQVYDATSVLAWHPAGAEVILQLAGKDATKAFVPIHPPNVLSHLPPEAHLGPVDPETLPADAFAATEEELRIAHARAELPEPGAALNLQDIEEFAQKVLTQTAWAYYRSTGDDEYSYWENFAAFKRFWFRPRVLNKISKISTETTMFGLKSSLPIFIAPAALARLGHPDGEMNLVRAAGSEGILQGISNNASCSVDEIMSVKRPGQDLIFQLYMNKDRSASEKVIRGLEREGFKAIMLTVDAAVPGNREIDRRAKGFTVGPAHGKSGTEGGGVALAISGYQDPDVCWDDIPWIQSLTKLPLIIKGIQCVEDAEKAFQYGAQSIILSNHGGRELDFSPSPMMLLYEIRQRRPELLKRHEVYIDGGVRRGTDVLKALCLGARGVGLGRPFLWGNSVWGEDGCRRVIEIMRDEIATGMRLLGVTSIDQLTPELVQYVDRDPVRCR
;
A
#
# COMPACT_ATOMS: atom_id res chain seq x y z
N MET A 1 26.31 -56.18 -14.19
CA MET A 1 26.36 -57.37 -13.31
C MET A 1 27.54 -57.21 -12.37
N ILE A 2 27.27 -57.31 -11.05
CA ILE A 2 28.21 -57.56 -9.92
C ILE A 2 29.19 -56.41 -9.59
N LEU A 3 28.88 -55.43 -8.72
CA LEU A 3 28.85 -55.39 -7.24
C LEU A 3 30.17 -55.74 -6.50
N ALA A 4 30.74 -54.76 -5.79
CA ALA A 4 31.26 -54.96 -4.43
C ALA A 4 31.34 -53.63 -3.67
N ARG A 5 30.56 -53.54 -2.59
CA ARG A 5 30.60 -52.52 -1.54
C ARG A 5 31.63 -52.93 -0.50
N THR A 6 32.25 -51.98 0.20
CA THR A 6 32.92 -52.23 1.47
C THR A 6 32.50 -51.18 2.49
N THR A 7 31.81 -51.65 3.53
CA THR A 7 31.47 -50.95 4.76
C THR A 7 32.45 -51.41 5.85
N ALA A 8 32.91 -50.49 6.70
CA ALA A 8 33.51 -50.83 7.98
C ALA A 8 32.95 -49.91 9.08
N ARG A 9 32.31 -50.54 10.08
CA ARG A 9 31.94 -50.00 11.40
C ARG A 9 32.76 -50.76 12.43
N LEU A 10 33.27 -50.07 13.45
CA LEU A 10 33.48 -50.51 14.84
C LEU A 10 34.09 -49.28 15.56
N ALA A 11 33.44 -48.63 16.53
CA ALA A 11 33.08 -49.02 17.89
C ALA A 11 34.05 -48.35 18.88
N GLY A 12 33.46 -47.70 19.89
CA GLY A 12 34.16 -46.71 20.72
C GLY A 12 34.86 -47.29 21.93
N ARG A 13 35.51 -46.39 22.68
CA ARG A 13 35.60 -46.42 24.14
C ARG A 13 36.10 -45.08 24.70
N THR A 14 35.37 -44.67 25.73
CA THR A 14 35.56 -43.61 26.71
C THR A 14 36.86 -43.76 27.52
N LEU A 15 37.46 -42.63 27.91
CA LEU A 15 38.08 -42.41 29.23
C LEU A 15 38.24 -40.89 29.46
N GLY A 16 37.74 -40.41 30.60
CA GLY A 16 37.82 -39.02 31.04
C GLY A 16 38.90 -38.78 32.09
N ALA A 17 38.74 -37.61 32.74
CA ALA A 17 39.58 -36.94 33.75
C ALA A 17 40.81 -36.21 33.18
N GLY A 18 41.05 -34.92 33.40
CA GLY A 18 40.37 -33.90 34.21
C GLY A 18 41.36 -32.76 34.52
N ILE A 19 40.81 -31.65 35.04
CA ILE A 19 41.43 -30.56 35.85
C ILE A 19 41.39 -29.13 35.23
N ARG A 20 40.47 -28.33 35.83
CA ARG A 20 40.48 -26.90 36.27
C ARG A 20 40.87 -25.84 35.23
N GLY A 21 40.16 -24.73 35.01
CA GLY A 21 39.21 -23.98 35.85
C GLY A 21 39.70 -22.53 35.99
N SER A 22 39.09 -21.57 35.29
CA SER A 22 39.12 -20.15 35.68
C SER A 22 37.89 -19.42 35.12
N ALA A 23 36.94 -19.11 36.00
CA ALA A 23 35.81 -18.22 35.73
C ALA A 23 36.29 -16.77 35.75
N ARG A 24 35.93 -15.96 34.73
CA ARG A 24 36.05 -14.50 34.76
C ARG A 24 34.68 -13.91 35.10
N ALA A 25 34.66 -13.12 36.17
CA ALA A 25 33.52 -12.35 36.65
C ALA A 25 33.18 -11.17 35.72
N PRO A 26 31.93 -10.67 35.71
CA PRO A 26 31.55 -9.50 34.93
C PRO A 26 31.98 -8.20 35.61
N VAL A 27 32.59 -7.31 34.82
CA VAL A 27 33.01 -5.97 35.22
C VAL A 27 31.79 -5.06 35.37
N ARG A 28 31.65 -4.47 36.56
CA ARG A 28 30.62 -3.50 36.92
C ARG A 28 31.12 -2.10 36.56
N VAL A 29 30.54 -1.47 35.54
CA VAL A 29 30.81 -0.06 35.22
C VAL A 29 29.94 0.82 36.13
N VAL A 30 30.62 1.63 36.95
CA VAL A 30 30.01 2.64 37.82
C VAL A 30 29.78 3.91 36.99
N SER A 31 28.53 4.36 36.87
CA SER A 31 28.19 5.67 36.32
C SER A 31 27.83 6.61 37.46
N THR A 32 28.64 7.66 37.64
CA THR A 32 28.43 8.78 38.55
C THR A 32 27.87 9.98 37.79
N LYS A 33 26.53 10.11 37.70
CA LYS A 33 25.88 11.41 37.48
C LYS A 33 24.57 11.49 38.28
N ALA A 34 24.47 12.57 39.04
CA ALA A 34 23.37 12.88 39.95
C ALA A 34 22.01 12.97 39.24
N ALA A 35 20.96 12.47 39.89
CA ALA A 35 19.58 12.57 39.45
C ALA A 35 19.02 13.99 39.70
N PRO A 36 18.26 14.60 38.77
CA PRO A 36 17.44 15.75 39.08
C PRO A 36 16.11 15.31 39.72
N LYS A 37 15.61 16.12 40.66
CA LYS A 37 14.35 15.94 41.40
C LYS A 37 13.12 16.01 40.47
N PRO A 38 11.99 15.40 40.84
CA PRO A 38 10.80 15.33 39.99
C PRO A 38 10.07 16.69 39.92
N VAL A 39 9.64 17.06 38.72
CA VAL A 39 8.67 18.14 38.45
C VAL A 39 7.27 17.51 38.31
N PRO A 40 6.19 18.12 38.82
CA PRO A 40 4.85 17.54 38.76
C PRO A 40 4.35 17.45 37.32
N ARG A 41 3.76 16.30 36.95
CA ARG A 41 3.14 16.06 35.65
C ARG A 41 1.74 16.66 35.62
N THR A 42 1.56 17.70 34.82
CA THR A 42 0.27 18.07 34.25
C THR A 42 0.45 18.28 32.75
N LEU A 43 -0.52 17.79 31.97
CA LEU A 43 -0.65 17.85 30.50
C LEU A 43 0.38 17.06 29.67
N ALA A 44 0.07 15.78 29.43
CA ALA A 44 0.54 15.04 28.26
C ALA A 44 -0.48 13.94 27.93
N ALA A 45 -1.54 14.31 27.20
CA ALA A 45 -2.48 13.37 26.58
C ALA A 45 -3.21 14.07 25.42
N ALA A 46 -2.56 14.12 24.26
CA ALA A 46 -3.20 14.40 22.98
C ALA A 46 -2.31 13.82 21.87
N PHE A 47 -2.92 13.44 20.74
CA PHE A 47 -2.34 12.86 19.52
C PHE A 47 -2.29 11.31 19.44
N ALA A 48 -3.45 10.72 19.11
CA ALA A 48 -3.54 9.45 18.38
C ALA A 48 -5.00 9.19 17.91
N ALA A 49 -5.33 9.40 16.62
CA ALA A 49 -6.39 8.69 15.86
C ALA A 49 -6.60 9.29 14.46
N GLY A 50 -6.84 8.46 13.43
CA GLY A 50 -7.26 8.96 12.10
C GLY A 50 -6.91 8.01 10.94
N GLY A 51 -7.39 6.77 10.95
CA GLY A 51 -6.89 5.73 10.03
C GLY A 51 -7.91 4.92 9.22
N ALA A 52 -9.23 5.19 9.27
CA ALA A 52 -10.21 4.13 9.01
C ALA A 52 -11.42 4.44 8.11
N LEU A 53 -11.22 5.16 7.01
CA LEU A 53 -12.35 5.81 6.35
C LEU A 53 -12.65 5.47 4.89
N VAL A 54 -11.97 4.50 4.28
CA VAL A 54 -12.20 4.21 2.84
C VAL A 54 -13.18 3.06 2.57
N ALA A 55 -13.39 2.12 3.49
CA ALA A 55 -14.13 0.88 3.17
C ALA A 55 -15.67 0.98 3.28
N GLY A 56 -16.23 1.76 4.21
CA GLY A 56 -17.69 1.72 4.48
C GLY A 56 -18.56 2.62 3.60
N TYR A 57 -17.98 3.59 2.89
CA TYR A 57 -18.73 4.52 2.02
C TYR A 57 -19.31 3.83 0.77
N LEU A 58 -18.61 2.83 0.23
CA LEU A 58 -19.02 2.07 -0.97
C LEU A 58 -20.34 1.30 -0.78
N ALA A 59 -20.69 0.91 0.45
CA ALA A 59 -21.95 0.23 0.74
C ALA A 59 -23.14 1.21 0.76
N TYR A 60 -22.96 2.42 1.28
CA TYR A 60 -24.03 3.42 1.45
C TYR A 60 -24.49 4.03 0.11
N ALA A 61 -23.56 4.36 -0.79
CA ALA A 61 -23.88 4.92 -2.10
C ALA A 61 -24.66 3.94 -3.01
N SER A 62 -24.61 2.64 -2.72
CA SER A 62 -25.27 1.61 -3.53
C SER A 62 -26.78 1.45 -3.25
N ALA A 63 -27.32 2.15 -2.24
CA ALA A 63 -28.69 1.95 -1.75
C ALA A 63 -29.72 3.00 -2.23
N ARG A 64 -29.33 4.00 -3.03
CA ARG A 64 -30.26 4.98 -3.61
C ARG A 64 -29.91 5.30 -5.07
N PRO A 65 -30.78 5.03 -6.05
CA PRO A 65 -30.56 5.49 -7.41
C PRO A 65 -30.74 7.02 -7.46
N VAL A 66 -29.70 7.72 -7.89
CA VAL A 66 -29.77 9.15 -8.21
C VAL A 66 -30.44 9.28 -9.58
N ALA A 67 -31.57 9.99 -9.62
CA ALA A 67 -32.15 10.47 -10.86
C ALA A 67 -31.31 11.64 -11.38
N LEU A 68 -30.85 11.54 -12.63
CA LEU A 68 -30.21 12.61 -13.37
C LEU A 68 -31.30 13.34 -14.17
N ASP A 69 -31.35 14.66 -14.07
CA ASP A 69 -31.93 15.50 -15.12
C ASP A 69 -30.97 16.64 -15.46
N ASP A 70 -30.88 16.88 -16.77
CA ASP A 70 -29.89 17.66 -17.50
C ASP A 70 -30.21 19.17 -17.61
N ALA A 71 -29.12 19.93 -17.75
CA ALA A 71 -28.89 21.14 -18.57
C ALA A 71 -29.94 22.29 -18.63
N SER A 72 -29.52 23.50 -18.23
CA SER A 72 -28.98 24.51 -19.17
C SER A 72 -28.90 25.90 -18.51
N ALA A 73 -27.90 26.68 -18.92
CA ALA A 73 -27.76 28.09 -18.59
C ALA A 73 -28.14 28.93 -19.82
N ALA A 74 -29.08 29.88 -19.67
CA ALA A 74 -29.06 31.24 -20.23
C ALA A 74 -30.45 31.92 -20.15
N ASP A 75 -30.41 33.24 -19.91
CA ASP A 75 -31.46 34.27 -20.05
C ASP A 75 -32.67 34.30 -19.11
N ALA A 76 -32.63 35.26 -18.16
CA ALA A 76 -33.70 36.24 -17.97
C ALA A 76 -33.23 37.37 -17.02
N ALA A 77 -32.97 38.55 -17.59
CA ALA A 77 -32.91 39.81 -16.85
C ALA A 77 -34.33 40.38 -16.68
N LYS A 78 -34.53 41.06 -15.54
CA LYS A 78 -35.68 41.89 -15.12
C LYS A 78 -36.87 41.14 -14.51
N GLU A 79 -37.02 41.27 -13.20
CA GLU A 79 -38.08 42.10 -12.57
C GLU A 79 -37.84 42.17 -11.05
N GLY A 80 -38.10 43.35 -10.48
CA GLY A 80 -37.78 43.66 -9.08
C GLY A 80 -38.73 42.98 -8.10
N VAL A 81 -38.17 42.17 -7.21
CA VAL A 81 -38.83 41.66 -6.01
C VAL A 81 -38.03 42.17 -4.80
N PRO A 82 -38.66 42.66 -3.71
CA PRO A 82 -37.93 43.23 -2.59
C PRO A 82 -37.12 42.13 -1.89
N HIS A 83 -35.79 42.18 -1.99
CA HIS A 83 -34.92 41.36 -1.16
C HIS A 83 -35.11 41.77 0.32
N ALA A 84 -35.76 40.90 1.09
CA ALA A 84 -35.53 40.83 2.52
C ALA A 84 -34.02 40.69 2.74
N ARG A 85 -33.45 41.54 3.59
CA ARG A 85 -32.05 41.43 4.02
C ARG A 85 -31.87 40.03 4.63
N ALA A 86 -31.23 39.12 3.90
CA ALA A 86 -30.68 37.91 4.51
C ALA A 86 -29.68 38.37 5.56
N GLY A 87 -29.99 38.11 6.83
CA GLY A 87 -29.07 38.37 7.93
C GLY A 87 -27.77 37.62 7.68
N ALA A 88 -26.64 38.21 8.08
CA ALA A 88 -25.35 37.52 8.05
C ALA A 88 -25.49 36.13 8.69
N PRO A 89 -24.86 35.08 8.12
CA PRO A 89 -24.94 33.75 8.69
C PRO A 89 -24.50 33.80 10.16
N ARG A 90 -25.32 33.24 11.05
CA ARG A 90 -24.99 33.17 12.48
C ARG A 90 -23.69 32.38 12.62
N LEU A 91 -22.63 33.06 13.07
CA LEU A 91 -21.39 32.39 13.46
C LEU A 91 -21.66 31.63 14.77
N ILE A 92 -21.18 30.39 14.84
CA ILE A 92 -21.34 29.52 16.01
C ILE A 92 -20.09 29.69 16.89
N PRO A 93 -20.21 30.21 18.12
CA PRO A 93 -19.09 30.31 19.05
C PRO A 93 -18.48 28.93 19.35
N TYR A 94 -17.16 28.85 19.46
CA TYR A 94 -16.48 27.58 19.69
C TYR A 94 -16.84 26.95 21.04
N ASP A 95 -17.15 27.76 22.06
CA ASP A 95 -17.63 27.25 23.35
C ASP A 95 -19.03 26.62 23.25
N GLU A 96 -19.84 27.00 22.25
CA GLU A 96 -21.09 26.31 21.91
C GLU A 96 -20.75 24.93 21.33
N VAL A 97 -19.84 24.85 20.35
CA VAL A 97 -19.37 23.58 19.76
C VAL A 97 -18.83 22.63 20.82
N GLN A 98 -18.03 23.13 21.77
CA GLN A 98 -17.42 22.33 22.84
C GLN A 98 -18.42 21.64 23.78
N ARG A 99 -19.67 22.10 23.83
CA ARG A 99 -20.74 21.48 24.65
C ARG A 99 -21.27 20.18 24.02
N HIS A 100 -21.10 20.02 22.72
CA HIS A 100 -21.56 18.87 21.94
C HIS A 100 -20.42 17.84 21.81
N ASN A 101 -20.02 17.26 22.94
CA ASN A 101 -18.88 16.35 23.06
C ASN A 101 -19.22 14.94 23.55
N THR A 102 -20.49 14.53 23.45
CA THR A 102 -20.97 13.21 23.91
C THR A 102 -21.56 12.38 22.77
N ARG A 103 -21.90 11.12 23.05
CA ARG A 103 -22.48 10.20 22.05
C ARG A 103 -23.90 10.59 21.65
N GLU A 104 -24.61 11.28 22.53
CA GLU A 104 -25.97 11.78 22.34
C GLU A 104 -25.98 13.16 21.67
N SER A 105 -24.84 13.85 21.67
CA SER A 105 -24.68 15.16 21.03
C SER A 105 -23.22 15.40 20.68
N CYS A 106 -22.89 15.24 19.40
CA CYS A 106 -21.53 15.22 18.89
C CYS A 106 -21.38 16.19 17.71
N TRP A 107 -20.81 17.37 17.95
CA TRP A 107 -20.46 18.31 16.89
C TRP A 107 -18.96 18.32 16.62
N VAL A 108 -18.58 18.63 15.39
CA VAL A 108 -17.18 18.79 14.97
C VAL A 108 -17.03 19.98 14.04
N VAL A 109 -15.88 20.65 14.07
CA VAL A 109 -15.53 21.66 13.06
C VAL A 109 -14.70 20.99 11.96
N VAL A 110 -15.06 21.18 10.70
CA VAL A 110 -14.25 20.79 9.54
C VAL A 110 -14.21 21.97 8.57
N ASP A 111 -13.01 22.45 8.26
CA ASP A 111 -12.76 23.57 7.35
C ASP A 111 -13.58 24.83 7.70
N GLY A 112 -13.63 25.15 8.99
CA GLY A 112 -14.37 26.31 9.51
C GLY A 112 -15.90 26.15 9.53
N GLN A 113 -16.44 24.99 9.17
CA GLN A 113 -17.87 24.68 9.24
C GLN A 113 -18.17 23.71 10.39
N VAL A 114 -19.24 23.95 11.14
CA VAL A 114 -19.72 23.09 12.23
C VAL A 114 -20.72 22.07 11.68
N TYR A 115 -20.45 20.80 11.97
CA TYR A 115 -21.31 19.68 11.58
C TYR A 115 -21.84 18.92 12.80
N ASP A 116 -23.11 18.53 12.75
CA ASP A 116 -23.67 17.55 13.69
C ASP A 116 -23.37 16.12 13.21
N ALA A 117 -22.40 15.48 13.87
CA ALA A 117 -21.98 14.11 13.55
C ALA A 117 -22.73 13.05 14.38
N THR A 118 -23.69 13.42 15.22
CA THR A 118 -24.38 12.51 16.16
C THR A 118 -25.00 11.31 15.44
N SER A 119 -25.70 11.56 14.33
CA SER A 119 -26.34 10.51 13.53
C SER A 119 -25.33 9.60 12.81
N VAL A 120 -24.12 10.10 12.57
CA VAL A 120 -23.03 9.41 11.86
C VAL A 120 -22.37 8.37 12.78
N LEU A 121 -22.35 8.61 14.09
CA LEU A 121 -21.73 7.71 15.08
C LEU A 121 -22.23 6.26 14.97
N ALA A 122 -23.49 6.06 14.57
CA ALA A 122 -24.11 4.73 14.49
C ALA A 122 -23.58 3.85 13.34
N TRP A 123 -23.06 4.46 12.27
CA TRP A 123 -22.71 3.74 11.03
C TRP A 123 -21.35 4.15 10.45
N HIS A 124 -20.62 5.04 11.12
CA HIS A 124 -19.32 5.50 10.66
C HIS A 124 -18.36 4.32 10.44
N PRO A 125 -17.72 4.19 9.25
CA PRO A 125 -16.90 3.02 8.90
C PRO A 125 -15.74 2.72 9.86
N ALA A 126 -15.20 3.77 10.48
CA ALA A 126 -14.11 3.70 11.45
C ALA A 126 -14.57 3.40 12.89
N GLY A 127 -15.87 3.21 13.10
CA GLY A 127 -16.51 3.19 14.41
C GLY A 127 -16.80 4.60 14.95
N ALA A 128 -17.67 4.66 15.96
CA ALA A 128 -18.10 5.90 16.62
C ALA A 128 -16.94 6.59 17.37
N GLU A 129 -16.04 5.81 17.95
CA GLU A 129 -15.03 6.30 18.89
C GLU A 129 -14.05 7.29 18.25
N VAL A 130 -13.75 7.15 16.95
CA VAL A 130 -12.84 8.09 16.28
C VAL A 130 -13.44 9.48 16.09
N ILE A 131 -14.77 9.57 15.94
CA ILE A 131 -15.48 10.85 15.87
C ILE A 131 -15.60 11.40 17.30
N LEU A 132 -15.95 10.55 18.27
CA LEU A 132 -16.12 10.95 19.67
C LEU A 132 -14.85 11.54 20.29
N GLN A 133 -13.67 11.07 19.91
CA GLN A 133 -12.39 11.65 20.36
C GLN A 133 -12.20 13.12 19.91
N LEU A 134 -12.87 13.51 18.82
CA LEU A 134 -12.86 14.85 18.24
C LEU A 134 -14.18 15.60 18.50
N ALA A 135 -15.11 15.02 19.25
CA ALA A 135 -16.38 15.67 19.56
C ALA A 135 -16.16 16.96 20.35
N GLY A 136 -16.84 18.01 19.92
CA GLY A 136 -16.68 19.38 20.41
C GLY A 136 -15.36 20.05 20.03
N LYS A 137 -14.64 19.55 19.00
CA LYS A 137 -13.34 20.08 18.58
C LYS A 137 -13.26 20.35 17.08
N ASP A 138 -12.19 21.03 16.67
CA ASP A 138 -11.78 21.08 15.27
C ASP A 138 -11.15 19.75 14.83
N ALA A 139 -11.84 19.08 13.89
CA ALA A 139 -11.48 17.80 13.32
C ALA A 139 -10.83 17.94 11.94
N THR A 140 -10.66 19.15 11.40
CA THR A 140 -10.21 19.42 10.02
C THR A 140 -8.93 18.64 9.68
N LYS A 141 -7.92 18.73 10.54
CA LYS A 141 -6.62 18.06 10.35
C LYS A 141 -6.73 16.53 10.34
N ALA A 142 -7.66 15.96 11.09
CA ALA A 142 -7.90 14.51 11.12
C ALA A 142 -8.82 14.05 9.98
N PHE A 143 -9.70 14.92 9.51
CA PHE A 143 -10.74 14.61 8.52
C PHE A 143 -10.22 14.70 7.08
N VAL A 144 -9.65 15.85 6.70
CA VAL A 144 -9.34 16.16 5.29
C VAL A 144 -8.42 15.14 4.60
N PRO A 145 -7.36 14.58 5.24
CA PRO A 145 -6.45 13.67 4.55
C PRO A 145 -7.02 12.29 4.19
N ILE A 146 -8.13 11.88 4.83
CA ILE A 146 -8.63 10.50 4.76
C ILE A 146 -10.04 10.38 4.15
N HIS A 147 -10.66 11.51 3.77
CA HIS A 147 -11.98 11.55 3.17
C HIS A 147 -11.97 12.21 1.79
N PRO A 148 -12.81 11.75 0.85
CA PRO A 148 -12.98 12.45 -0.43
C PRO A 148 -13.64 13.83 -0.21
N PRO A 149 -13.33 14.84 -1.04
CA PRO A 149 -13.74 16.23 -0.82
C PRO A 149 -15.25 16.45 -0.65
N ASN A 150 -16.07 15.58 -1.25
CA ASN A 150 -17.52 15.73 -1.28
C ASN A 150 -18.24 14.92 -0.20
N VAL A 151 -17.54 14.20 0.68
CA VAL A 151 -18.20 13.25 1.59
C VAL A 151 -19.21 13.94 2.53
N LEU A 152 -18.91 15.17 2.95
CA LEU A 152 -19.76 15.95 3.86
C LEU A 152 -21.08 16.38 3.21
N SER A 153 -21.10 16.52 1.88
CA SER A 153 -22.31 16.87 1.13
C SER A 153 -23.41 15.80 1.18
N HIS A 154 -23.05 14.57 1.58
CA HIS A 154 -24.00 13.47 1.77
C HIS A 154 -24.65 13.45 3.15
N LEU A 155 -24.17 14.27 4.09
CA LEU A 155 -24.84 14.46 5.37
C LEU A 155 -26.19 15.17 5.12
N PRO A 156 -27.21 14.85 5.92
CA PRO A 156 -28.49 15.49 5.76
C PRO A 156 -28.36 17.01 6.02
N PRO A 157 -29.20 17.87 5.39
CA PRO A 157 -29.05 19.32 5.48
C PRO A 157 -29.03 19.84 6.92
N GLU A 158 -29.79 19.22 7.82
CA GLU A 158 -29.83 19.55 9.25
C GLU A 158 -28.51 19.31 10.00
N ALA A 159 -27.62 18.47 9.45
CA ALA A 159 -26.30 18.26 10.03
C ALA A 159 -25.31 19.39 9.69
N HIS A 160 -25.67 20.32 8.78
CA HIS A 160 -24.84 21.46 8.40
C HIS A 160 -25.26 22.68 9.23
N LEU A 161 -24.61 22.90 10.36
CA LEU A 161 -25.05 23.90 11.34
C LEU A 161 -24.61 25.33 10.97
N GLY A 162 -23.48 25.45 10.27
CA GLY A 162 -22.96 26.72 9.74
C GLY A 162 -21.52 27.02 10.17
N PRO A 163 -21.01 28.22 9.84
CA PRO A 163 -19.63 28.60 10.12
C PRO A 163 -19.37 28.76 11.63
N VAL A 164 -18.21 28.31 12.09
CA VAL A 164 -17.71 28.62 13.45
C VAL A 164 -17.21 30.06 13.50
N ASP A 165 -17.32 30.72 14.67
CA ASP A 165 -16.74 32.04 14.89
C ASP A 165 -15.21 31.93 15.06
N PRO A 166 -14.40 32.41 14.09
CA PRO A 166 -12.95 32.26 14.13
C PRO A 166 -12.28 33.04 15.28
N GLU A 167 -12.92 34.09 15.82
CA GLU A 167 -12.38 34.86 16.95
C GLU A 167 -12.46 34.08 18.28
N THR A 168 -13.31 33.06 18.33
CA THR A 168 -13.53 32.22 19.52
C THR A 168 -12.72 30.93 19.51
N LEU A 169 -12.01 30.63 18.41
CA LEU A 169 -11.16 29.45 18.31
C LEU A 169 -9.91 29.60 19.18
N PRO A 170 -9.45 28.53 19.86
CA PRO A 170 -8.22 28.56 20.63
C PRO A 170 -7.03 28.99 19.77
N ALA A 171 -6.16 29.86 20.28
CA ALA A 171 -5.00 30.35 19.51
C ALA A 171 -4.05 29.22 19.05
N ASP A 172 -4.01 28.11 19.79
CA ASP A 172 -3.28 26.89 19.48
C ASP A 172 -3.98 26.01 18.41
N ALA A 173 -5.26 26.23 18.10
CA ALA A 173 -5.95 25.53 17.01
C ALA A 173 -5.28 25.78 15.64
N PHE A 174 -4.61 26.91 15.50
CA PHE A 174 -3.87 27.29 14.29
C PHE A 174 -2.36 27.03 14.38
N ALA A 175 -1.84 26.60 15.53
CA ALA A 175 -0.42 26.33 15.70
C ALA A 175 -0.02 25.06 14.91
N ALA A 176 1.09 25.16 14.17
CA ALA A 176 1.67 24.01 13.51
C ALA A 176 2.27 23.06 14.56
N THR A 177 1.94 21.78 14.46
CA THR A 177 2.54 20.72 15.30
C THR A 177 4.02 20.55 14.96
N GLU A 178 4.80 19.94 15.86
CA GLU A 178 6.22 19.62 15.60
C GLU A 178 6.39 18.79 14.31
N GLU A 179 5.45 17.89 14.03
CA GLU A 179 5.43 17.11 12.81
C GLU A 179 5.15 17.96 11.57
N GLU A 180 4.17 18.86 11.63
CA GLU A 180 3.85 19.77 10.52
C GLU A 180 5.05 20.69 10.21
N LEU A 181 5.72 21.21 11.24
CA LEU A 181 6.95 22.00 11.08
C LEU A 181 8.10 21.18 10.48
N ARG A 182 8.31 19.94 10.95
CA ARG A 182 9.30 19.01 10.38
C ARG A 182 9.04 18.75 8.91
N ILE A 183 7.79 18.45 8.53
CA ILE A 183 7.41 18.16 7.15
C ILE A 183 7.56 19.41 6.28
N ALA A 184 7.12 20.58 6.76
CA ALA A 184 7.27 21.83 6.03
C ALA A 184 8.75 22.15 5.76
N HIS A 185 9.61 21.99 6.77
CA HIS A 185 11.06 22.15 6.61
C HIS A 185 11.63 21.13 5.61
N ALA A 186 11.29 19.85 5.77
CA ALA A 186 11.76 18.81 4.85
C ALA A 186 11.30 19.05 3.41
N ARG A 187 10.07 19.53 3.20
CA ARG A 187 9.54 19.90 1.87
C ARG A 187 10.26 21.12 1.28
N ALA A 188 10.61 22.12 2.09
CA ALA A 188 11.36 23.28 1.64
C ALA A 188 12.80 22.94 1.21
N GLU A 189 13.38 21.88 1.77
CA GLU A 189 14.72 21.38 1.45
C GLU A 189 14.74 20.23 0.43
N LEU A 190 13.59 19.81 -0.10
CA LEU A 190 13.54 18.72 -1.06
C LEU A 190 14.34 19.10 -2.31
N PRO A 191 15.27 18.24 -2.75
CA PRO A 191 15.91 18.45 -4.04
C PRO A 191 14.94 18.12 -5.18
N GLU A 192 15.29 18.52 -6.39
CA GLU A 192 14.58 18.09 -7.60
C GLU A 192 14.60 16.56 -7.76
N PRO A 193 13.60 15.95 -8.43
CA PRO A 193 13.50 14.48 -8.57
C PRO A 193 14.77 13.81 -9.12
N GLY A 194 15.51 14.50 -10.00
CA GLY A 194 16.77 14.02 -10.58
C GLY A 194 17.89 13.76 -9.56
N ALA A 195 17.81 14.33 -8.35
CA ALA A 195 18.78 14.09 -7.29
C ALA A 195 18.68 12.68 -6.68
N ALA A 196 17.51 12.01 -6.77
CA ALA A 196 17.41 10.61 -6.39
C ALA A 196 18.10 9.75 -7.46
N LEU A 197 19.22 9.12 -7.12
CA LEU A 197 19.98 8.25 -8.04
C LEU A 197 19.41 6.84 -8.06
N ASN A 198 18.66 6.47 -7.03
CA ASN A 198 18.06 5.14 -6.91
C ASN A 198 16.81 5.14 -6.01
N LEU A 199 16.10 4.02 -5.96
CA LEU A 199 14.85 3.92 -5.21
C LEU A 199 15.01 4.04 -3.68
N GLN A 200 16.20 3.77 -3.12
CA GLN A 200 16.46 3.97 -1.69
C GLN A 200 16.46 5.46 -1.36
N ASP A 201 17.02 6.31 -2.22
CA ASP A 201 17.03 7.76 -1.99
C ASP A 201 15.59 8.30 -1.91
N ILE A 202 14.70 7.79 -2.79
CA ILE A 202 13.27 8.14 -2.78
C ILE A 202 12.60 7.70 -1.47
N GLU A 203 12.92 6.51 -0.96
CA GLU A 203 12.44 6.04 0.34
C GLU A 203 12.90 6.95 1.48
N GLU A 204 14.17 7.37 1.48
CA GLU A 204 14.75 8.26 2.49
C GLU A 204 14.13 9.67 2.45
N PHE A 205 13.85 10.21 1.26
CA PHE A 205 13.12 11.47 1.12
C PHE A 205 11.68 11.32 1.60
N ALA A 206 11.00 10.23 1.23
CA ALA A 206 9.63 9.96 1.66
C ALA A 206 9.50 9.91 3.18
N GLN A 207 10.45 9.28 3.87
CA GLN A 207 10.48 9.23 5.34
C GLN A 207 10.48 10.64 5.98
N LYS A 208 11.13 11.61 5.34
CA LYS A 208 11.25 12.98 5.85
C LYS A 208 10.01 13.83 5.60
N VAL A 209 9.21 13.54 4.57
CA VAL A 209 8.06 14.38 4.16
C VAL A 209 6.70 13.77 4.45
N LEU A 210 6.66 12.48 4.76
CA LEU A 210 5.44 11.80 5.18
C LEU A 210 5.12 12.08 6.64
N THR A 211 3.83 12.07 6.96
CA THR A 211 3.37 11.97 8.35
C THR A 211 3.77 10.62 8.95
N GLN A 212 3.87 10.55 10.27
CA GLN A 212 4.19 9.31 10.98
C GLN A 212 3.16 8.22 10.67
N THR A 213 1.88 8.58 10.55
CA THR A 213 0.82 7.65 10.12
C THR A 213 1.08 7.12 8.71
N ALA A 214 1.33 8.00 7.73
CA ALA A 214 1.50 7.59 6.34
C ALA A 214 2.77 6.74 6.16
N TRP A 215 3.88 7.15 6.78
CA TRP A 215 5.12 6.38 6.79
C TRP A 215 4.90 5.00 7.43
N ALA A 216 4.27 4.94 8.60
CA ALA A 216 3.99 3.69 9.29
C ALA A 216 3.12 2.75 8.46
N TYR A 217 2.07 3.25 7.81
CA TYR A 217 1.20 2.44 6.97
C TYR A 217 1.93 1.89 5.73
N TYR A 218 2.72 2.70 5.04
CA TYR A 218 3.46 2.27 3.84
C TYR A 218 4.64 1.33 4.17
N ARG A 219 5.39 1.63 5.24
CA ARG A 219 6.58 0.84 5.63
C ARG A 219 6.21 -0.45 6.37
N SER A 220 5.09 -0.48 7.08
CA SER A 220 4.72 -1.65 7.89
C SER A 220 4.58 -2.96 7.09
N THR A 221 4.79 -4.05 7.82
CA THR A 221 4.88 -5.44 7.39
C THR A 221 4.24 -6.33 8.47
N GLY A 222 4.04 -7.61 8.19
CA GLY A 222 3.54 -8.56 9.18
C GLY A 222 4.59 -8.88 10.24
N ASP A 223 4.15 -8.97 11.49
CA ASP A 223 4.88 -9.49 12.65
C ASP A 223 6.33 -9.01 12.76
N ASP A 224 7.32 -9.90 12.67
CA ASP A 224 8.74 -9.65 12.89
C ASP A 224 9.47 -9.16 11.61
N GLU A 225 8.74 -8.93 10.52
CA GLU A 225 9.23 -8.45 9.22
C GLU A 225 10.17 -9.42 8.47
N TYR A 226 10.23 -10.72 8.82
CA TYR A 226 11.14 -11.67 8.17
C TYR A 226 10.86 -11.82 6.67
N SER A 227 9.60 -12.05 6.28
CA SER A 227 9.16 -12.12 4.88
C SER A 227 9.55 -10.86 4.12
N TYR A 228 9.41 -9.69 4.76
CA TYR A 228 9.78 -8.42 4.15
C TYR A 228 11.27 -8.40 3.81
N TRP A 229 12.14 -8.64 4.79
CA TRP A 229 13.59 -8.63 4.57
C TRP A 229 14.06 -9.73 3.63
N GLU A 230 13.47 -10.92 3.73
CA GLU A 230 13.76 -12.06 2.87
C GLU A 230 13.40 -11.80 1.40
N ASN A 231 12.33 -11.02 1.14
CA ASN A 231 12.01 -10.59 -0.23
C ASN A 231 13.18 -9.86 -0.90
N PHE A 232 13.93 -9.03 -0.19
CA PHE A 232 15.12 -8.34 -0.73
C PHE A 232 16.34 -9.27 -0.76
N ALA A 233 16.54 -10.03 0.32
CA ALA A 233 17.71 -10.88 0.48
C ALA A 233 17.77 -11.97 -0.60
N ALA A 234 16.62 -12.49 -1.03
CA ALA A 234 16.53 -13.53 -2.05
C ALA A 234 17.19 -13.16 -3.37
N PHE A 235 17.04 -11.92 -3.86
CA PHE A 235 17.67 -11.48 -5.10
C PHE A 235 19.21 -11.56 -5.05
N LYS A 236 19.81 -11.47 -3.86
CA LYS A 236 21.28 -11.54 -3.67
C LYS A 236 21.84 -12.95 -3.81
N ARG A 237 20.98 -13.98 -3.78
CA ARG A 237 21.35 -15.39 -4.03
C ARG A 237 21.49 -15.70 -5.52
N PHE A 238 21.13 -14.78 -6.41
CA PHE A 238 21.21 -14.96 -7.86
C PHE A 238 22.29 -14.06 -8.47
N TRP A 239 23.26 -14.67 -9.13
CA TRP A 239 24.40 -14.00 -9.77
C TRP A 239 24.32 -14.09 -11.28
N PHE A 240 24.73 -13.03 -11.97
CA PHE A 240 24.69 -12.99 -13.43
C PHE A 240 25.86 -13.72 -14.09
N ARG A 241 25.61 -14.22 -15.30
CA ARG A 241 26.57 -14.83 -16.21
C ARG A 241 26.62 -14.04 -17.52
N PRO A 242 27.21 -12.83 -17.52
CA PRO A 242 27.17 -11.91 -18.67
C PRO A 242 27.88 -12.48 -19.90
N ARG A 243 27.42 -12.09 -21.09
CA ARG A 243 27.99 -12.50 -22.39
C ARG A 243 28.77 -11.35 -23.00
N VAL A 244 30.07 -11.53 -23.15
CA VAL A 244 30.97 -10.51 -23.71
C VAL A 244 31.03 -10.58 -25.24
N LEU A 245 31.51 -9.50 -25.87
CA LEU A 245 31.66 -9.36 -27.33
C LEU A 245 30.33 -9.42 -28.14
N ASN A 246 29.19 -9.27 -27.47
CA ASN A 246 27.89 -9.11 -28.12
C ASN A 246 27.68 -7.65 -28.57
N LYS A 247 26.95 -7.45 -29.67
CA LYS A 247 26.56 -6.11 -30.14
C LYS A 247 25.39 -5.60 -29.28
N ILE A 248 25.64 -4.56 -28.50
CA ILE A 248 24.71 -4.06 -27.46
C ILE A 248 24.35 -2.57 -27.60
N SER A 249 24.69 -1.95 -28.73
CA SER A 249 24.48 -0.51 -28.93
C SER A 249 23.00 -0.12 -29.04
N LYS A 250 22.17 -1.00 -29.60
CA LYS A 250 20.72 -0.83 -29.72
C LYS A 250 20.02 -1.89 -28.89
N ILE A 251 19.16 -1.47 -27.96
CA ILE A 251 18.38 -2.37 -27.12
C ILE A 251 16.92 -1.92 -27.10
N SER A 252 16.02 -2.84 -26.72
CA SER A 252 14.63 -2.54 -26.38
C SER A 252 14.26 -3.20 -25.06
N THR A 253 13.58 -2.44 -24.21
CA THR A 253 12.99 -2.92 -22.95
C THR A 253 11.49 -3.22 -23.09
N GLU A 254 10.93 -3.02 -24.29
CA GLU A 254 9.52 -3.24 -24.56
C GLU A 254 9.15 -4.72 -24.41
N THR A 255 7.94 -4.97 -23.91
CA THR A 255 7.39 -6.31 -23.72
C THR A 255 5.86 -6.27 -23.74
N THR A 256 5.25 -7.42 -23.55
CA THR A 256 3.81 -7.56 -23.30
C THR A 256 3.61 -8.09 -21.89
N MET A 257 2.67 -7.56 -21.13
CA MET A 257 2.28 -8.09 -19.81
C MET A 257 0.76 -8.11 -19.69
N PHE A 258 0.19 -9.18 -19.14
CA PHE A 258 -1.25 -9.39 -19.00
C PHE A 258 -1.96 -9.32 -20.37
N GLY A 259 -1.26 -9.71 -21.44
CA GLY A 259 -1.71 -9.53 -22.83
C GLY A 259 -1.66 -8.09 -23.37
N LEU A 260 -1.15 -7.11 -22.61
CA LEU A 260 -1.12 -5.69 -22.95
C LEU A 260 0.31 -5.21 -23.22
N LYS A 261 0.48 -4.19 -24.08
CA LYS A 261 1.82 -3.65 -24.38
C LYS A 261 2.37 -2.87 -23.19
N SER A 262 3.68 -2.97 -22.96
CA SER A 262 4.40 -2.19 -21.94
C SER A 262 5.78 -1.78 -22.44
N SER A 263 6.20 -0.56 -22.14
CA SER A 263 7.53 -0.03 -22.49
C SER A 263 8.66 -0.61 -21.64
N LEU A 264 8.30 -1.22 -20.50
CA LEU A 264 9.21 -1.82 -19.53
C LEU A 264 8.64 -3.13 -18.98
N PRO A 265 9.49 -4.05 -18.51
CA PRO A 265 9.08 -5.28 -17.84
C PRO A 265 8.74 -5.05 -16.35
N ILE A 266 8.20 -3.87 -16.02
CA ILE A 266 7.72 -3.52 -14.68
C ILE A 266 6.31 -2.95 -14.75
N PHE A 267 5.52 -3.14 -13.69
CA PHE A 267 4.22 -2.53 -13.53
C PHE A 267 4.05 -1.93 -12.12
N ILE A 268 3.17 -0.95 -12.01
CA ILE A 268 2.76 -0.41 -10.71
C ILE A 268 1.82 -1.43 -10.07
N ALA A 269 2.27 -2.09 -9.01
CA ALA A 269 1.47 -3.06 -8.27
C ALA A 269 0.34 -2.33 -7.50
N PRO A 270 -0.86 -2.93 -7.35
CA PRO A 270 -1.94 -2.33 -6.60
C PRO A 270 -1.51 -1.98 -5.17
N ALA A 271 -1.71 -0.72 -4.79
CA ALA A 271 -1.46 -0.24 -3.45
C ALA A 271 -2.56 0.76 -3.07
N ALA A 272 -3.14 0.57 -1.89
CA ALA A 272 -4.24 1.37 -1.39
C ALA A 272 -3.74 2.68 -0.75
N LEU A 273 -4.65 3.66 -0.64
CA LEU A 273 -4.46 4.90 0.10
C LEU A 273 -3.26 5.74 -0.34
N ALA A 274 -3.07 5.95 -1.64
CA ALA A 274 -2.00 6.83 -2.13
C ALA A 274 -2.17 8.29 -1.66
N ARG A 275 -3.39 8.71 -1.29
CA ARG A 275 -3.67 10.04 -0.69
C ARG A 275 -2.99 10.31 0.65
N LEU A 276 -2.59 9.26 1.38
CA LEU A 276 -1.80 9.43 2.59
C LEU A 276 -0.44 10.08 2.31
N GLY A 277 0.10 9.88 1.10
CA GLY A 277 1.37 10.47 0.68
C GLY A 277 1.25 11.77 -0.10
N HIS A 278 0.21 11.92 -0.91
CA HIS A 278 0.02 13.08 -1.77
C HIS A 278 -1.48 13.31 -2.09
N PRO A 279 -2.01 14.54 -2.06
CA PRO A 279 -3.44 14.81 -2.28
C PRO A 279 -4.06 14.22 -3.55
N ASP A 280 -3.31 14.22 -4.67
CA ASP A 280 -3.74 13.59 -5.94
C ASP A 280 -3.77 12.05 -5.91
N GLY A 281 -3.13 11.42 -4.92
CA GLY A 281 -3.18 9.98 -4.70
C GLY A 281 -2.88 9.15 -5.95
N GLU A 282 -3.77 8.19 -6.25
CA GLU A 282 -3.61 7.25 -7.35
C GLU A 282 -3.62 7.93 -8.73
N MET A 283 -4.18 9.15 -8.86
CA MET A 283 -4.17 9.88 -10.13
C MET A 283 -2.76 10.19 -10.63
N ASN A 284 -1.81 10.50 -9.73
CA ASN A 284 -0.41 10.71 -10.10
C ASN A 284 0.22 9.44 -10.69
N LEU A 285 -0.09 8.28 -10.11
CA LEU A 285 0.41 6.99 -10.59
C LEU A 285 -0.16 6.69 -11.98
N VAL A 286 -1.44 7.00 -12.22
CA VAL A 286 -2.12 6.84 -13.51
C VAL A 286 -1.50 7.73 -14.57
N ARG A 287 -1.30 9.02 -14.28
CA ARG A 287 -0.68 9.95 -15.24
C ARG A 287 0.74 9.53 -15.58
N ALA A 288 1.55 9.17 -14.57
CA ALA A 288 2.92 8.71 -14.76
C ALA A 288 2.97 7.42 -15.59
N ALA A 289 2.20 6.38 -15.23
CA ALA A 289 2.13 5.11 -15.95
C ALA A 289 1.73 5.31 -17.41
N GLY A 290 0.71 6.14 -17.66
CA GLY A 290 0.23 6.45 -19.01
C GLY A 290 1.24 7.24 -19.83
N SER A 291 1.97 8.17 -19.20
CA SER A 291 3.01 8.96 -19.88
C SER A 291 4.22 8.13 -20.29
N GLU A 292 4.57 7.14 -19.47
CA GLU A 292 5.76 6.30 -19.65
C GLU A 292 5.45 4.96 -20.32
N GLY A 293 4.18 4.68 -20.60
CA GLY A 293 3.72 3.47 -21.28
C GLY A 293 3.91 2.18 -20.46
N ILE A 294 3.77 2.24 -19.14
CA ILE A 294 3.76 1.04 -18.28
C ILE A 294 2.35 0.77 -17.74
N LEU A 295 2.14 -0.45 -17.24
CA LEU A 295 0.84 -0.87 -16.71
C LEU A 295 0.70 -0.53 -15.22
N GLN A 296 -0.53 -0.35 -14.77
CA GLN A 296 -0.88 -0.12 -13.37
C GLN A 296 -2.06 -1.00 -12.94
N GLY A 297 -1.91 -1.63 -11.78
CA GLY A 297 -3.02 -2.20 -11.03
C GLY A 297 -3.63 -1.16 -10.09
N ILE A 298 -4.94 -0.94 -10.20
CA ILE A 298 -5.72 -0.06 -9.33
C ILE A 298 -6.26 -0.89 -8.16
N SER A 299 -5.98 -0.49 -6.92
CA SER A 299 -6.49 -1.21 -5.75
C SER A 299 -8.01 -1.04 -5.60
N ASN A 300 -8.69 -2.10 -5.15
CA ASN A 300 -10.08 -2.01 -4.69
C ASN A 300 -10.27 -0.99 -3.56
N ASN A 301 -9.19 -0.72 -2.79
CA ASN A 301 -9.15 0.21 -1.68
C ASN A 301 -8.34 1.47 -2.02
N ALA A 302 -8.30 1.85 -3.31
CA ALA A 302 -7.74 3.13 -3.73
C ALA A 302 -8.43 4.30 -2.98
N SER A 303 -7.66 5.35 -2.70
CA SER A 303 -8.21 6.57 -2.09
C SER A 303 -8.89 7.50 -3.11
N CYS A 304 -8.58 7.35 -4.39
CA CYS A 304 -9.32 7.95 -5.50
C CYS A 304 -10.48 7.04 -5.94
N SER A 305 -11.61 7.66 -6.30
CA SER A 305 -12.73 6.99 -6.95
C SER A 305 -12.36 6.51 -8.37
N VAL A 306 -13.16 5.58 -8.90
CA VAL A 306 -13.01 5.14 -10.30
C VAL A 306 -13.15 6.31 -11.26
N ASP A 307 -14.10 7.22 -11.04
CA ASP A 307 -14.31 8.39 -11.89
C ASP A 307 -13.09 9.33 -11.90
N GLU A 308 -12.52 9.63 -10.72
CA GLU A 308 -11.28 10.42 -10.61
C GLU A 308 -10.13 9.75 -11.38
N ILE A 309 -9.94 8.44 -11.20
CA ILE A 309 -8.91 7.65 -11.87
C ILE A 309 -9.10 7.66 -13.39
N MET A 310 -10.32 7.43 -13.86
CA MET A 310 -10.65 7.39 -15.28
C MET A 310 -10.54 8.78 -15.93
N SER A 311 -10.81 9.87 -15.19
CA SER A 311 -10.72 11.24 -15.69
C SER A 311 -9.31 11.67 -16.10
N VAL A 312 -8.27 11.08 -15.48
CA VAL A 312 -6.86 11.40 -15.75
C VAL A 312 -6.16 10.37 -16.66
N LYS A 313 -6.87 9.31 -17.04
CA LYS A 313 -6.38 8.23 -17.90
C LYS A 313 -6.11 8.77 -19.30
N ARG A 314 -4.93 8.48 -19.86
CA ARG A 314 -4.58 8.88 -21.23
C ARG A 314 -5.32 8.03 -22.28
N PRO A 315 -5.59 8.57 -23.48
CA PRO A 315 -6.11 7.76 -24.59
C PRO A 315 -5.20 6.57 -24.88
N GLY A 316 -5.79 5.36 -24.99
CA GLY A 316 -5.03 4.12 -25.23
C GLY A 316 -4.27 3.56 -24.03
N GLN A 317 -4.30 4.21 -22.86
CA GLN A 317 -3.77 3.63 -21.63
C GLN A 317 -4.71 2.51 -21.15
N ASP A 318 -4.14 1.38 -20.75
CA ASP A 318 -4.88 0.26 -20.19
C ASP A 318 -4.67 0.17 -18.68
N LEU A 319 -5.74 -0.10 -17.93
CA LEU A 319 -5.72 -0.24 -16.47
C LEU A 319 -6.23 -1.62 -16.07
N ILE A 320 -5.67 -2.15 -14.98
CA ILE A 320 -6.04 -3.44 -14.38
C ILE A 320 -6.69 -3.14 -13.04
N PHE A 321 -7.84 -3.76 -12.74
CA PHE A 321 -8.49 -3.58 -11.45
C PHE A 321 -8.14 -4.71 -10.51
N GLN A 322 -7.61 -4.40 -9.33
CA GLN A 322 -7.41 -5.39 -8.27
C GLN A 322 -8.68 -5.54 -7.45
N LEU A 323 -9.16 -6.78 -7.35
CA LEU A 323 -10.38 -7.14 -6.65
C LEU A 323 -10.06 -7.76 -5.30
N TYR A 324 -10.76 -7.31 -4.27
CA TYR A 324 -10.97 -8.05 -3.02
C TYR A 324 -12.42 -8.55 -3.01
N MET A 325 -12.61 -9.83 -2.78
CA MET A 325 -13.95 -10.38 -2.64
C MET A 325 -14.59 -9.86 -1.36
N ASN A 326 -15.78 -9.30 -1.46
CA ASN A 326 -16.59 -8.91 -0.31
C ASN A 326 -17.35 -10.12 0.25
N LYS A 327 -17.53 -10.19 1.58
CA LYS A 327 -18.41 -11.15 2.26
C LYS A 327 -19.83 -11.15 1.68
N ASP A 328 -20.33 -9.97 1.33
CA ASP A 328 -21.52 -9.84 0.49
C ASP A 328 -21.15 -10.06 -0.98
N ARG A 329 -21.38 -11.29 -1.46
CA ARG A 329 -21.10 -11.65 -2.86
C ARG A 329 -21.87 -10.80 -3.87
N SER A 330 -23.04 -10.26 -3.51
CA SER A 330 -23.79 -9.37 -4.40
C SER A 330 -23.08 -8.03 -4.62
N ALA A 331 -22.35 -7.53 -3.62
CA ALA A 331 -21.51 -6.33 -3.76
C ALA A 331 -20.35 -6.58 -4.73
N SER A 332 -19.67 -7.73 -4.61
CA SER A 332 -18.62 -8.14 -5.54
C SER A 332 -19.16 -8.32 -6.97
N GLU A 333 -20.34 -8.93 -7.13
CA GLU A 333 -20.97 -9.10 -8.45
C GLU A 333 -21.23 -7.76 -9.13
N LYS A 334 -21.76 -6.77 -8.40
CA LYS A 334 -21.99 -5.42 -8.93
C LYS A 334 -20.70 -4.78 -9.44
N VAL A 335 -19.62 -4.88 -8.66
CA VAL A 335 -18.29 -4.38 -9.06
C VAL A 335 -17.82 -5.10 -10.32
N ILE A 336 -17.75 -6.44 -10.30
CA ILE A 336 -17.22 -7.25 -11.41
C ILE A 336 -17.95 -6.94 -12.73
N ARG A 337 -19.29 -6.82 -12.71
CA ARG A 337 -20.09 -6.49 -13.90
C ARG A 337 -19.90 -5.05 -14.38
N GLY A 338 -19.42 -4.14 -13.53
CA GLY A 338 -19.14 -2.74 -13.85
C GLY A 338 -17.80 -2.55 -14.56
N LEU A 339 -16.77 -3.31 -14.19
CA LEU A 339 -15.38 -3.08 -14.60
C LEU A 339 -15.16 -3.04 -16.13
N GLU A 340 -15.87 -3.87 -16.90
CA GLU A 340 -15.80 -3.84 -18.37
C GLU A 340 -16.32 -2.51 -18.94
N ARG A 341 -17.43 -2.02 -18.41
CA ARG A 341 -18.07 -0.77 -18.84
C ARG A 341 -17.24 0.45 -18.45
N GLU A 342 -16.57 0.36 -17.30
CA GLU A 342 -15.62 1.37 -16.83
C GLU A 342 -14.31 1.36 -17.63
N GLY A 343 -14.07 0.34 -18.47
CA GLY A 343 -12.95 0.30 -19.41
C GLY A 343 -11.67 -0.36 -18.89
N PHE A 344 -11.74 -1.08 -17.77
CA PHE A 344 -10.63 -1.92 -17.30
C PHE A 344 -10.36 -3.08 -18.25
N LYS A 345 -9.12 -3.58 -18.25
CA LYS A 345 -8.65 -4.62 -19.19
C LYS A 345 -8.40 -5.99 -18.57
N ALA A 346 -8.33 -6.07 -17.25
CA ALA A 346 -8.21 -7.33 -16.52
C ALA A 346 -8.65 -7.15 -15.06
N ILE A 347 -8.96 -8.27 -14.41
CA ILE A 347 -9.26 -8.35 -12.98
C ILE A 347 -8.11 -9.09 -12.29
N MET A 348 -7.58 -8.50 -11.23
CA MET A 348 -6.54 -9.08 -10.39
C MET A 348 -7.11 -9.46 -9.03
N LEU A 349 -7.54 -10.71 -8.87
CA LEU A 349 -8.07 -11.22 -7.61
C LEU A 349 -6.91 -11.43 -6.63
N THR A 350 -6.96 -10.73 -5.49
CA THR A 350 -5.97 -10.88 -4.42
C THR A 350 -6.42 -11.93 -3.42
N VAL A 351 -5.59 -12.96 -3.19
CA VAL A 351 -5.91 -14.11 -2.33
C VAL A 351 -4.96 -14.29 -1.13
N ASP A 352 -3.96 -13.43 -0.98
CA ASP A 352 -2.96 -13.50 0.11
C ASP A 352 -3.31 -12.67 1.36
N ALA A 353 -4.48 -12.03 1.39
CA ALA A 353 -4.92 -11.13 2.46
C ALA A 353 -6.37 -11.39 2.90
N ALA A 354 -6.72 -12.67 3.11
CA ALA A 354 -8.03 -13.11 3.61
C ALA A 354 -8.34 -12.54 5.01
N VAL A 355 -7.30 -12.36 5.82
CA VAL A 355 -7.32 -11.72 7.14
C VAL A 355 -6.19 -10.69 7.15
N PRO A 356 -6.36 -9.50 7.73
CA PRO A 356 -5.29 -8.51 7.78
C PRO A 356 -4.10 -9.00 8.61
N GLY A 357 -2.90 -8.93 8.04
CA GLY A 357 -1.64 -9.17 8.74
C GLY A 357 -1.43 -8.22 9.93
N ASN A 358 -0.68 -8.70 10.93
CA ASN A 358 -0.40 -7.95 12.14
C ASN A 358 0.70 -6.89 11.88
N ARG A 359 0.29 -5.70 11.46
CA ARG A 359 1.19 -4.60 11.11
C ARG A 359 1.53 -3.72 12.33
N GLU A 360 2.51 -4.14 13.11
CA GLU A 360 2.76 -3.52 14.43
C GLU A 360 3.21 -2.05 14.38
N ILE A 361 4.03 -1.67 13.39
CA ILE A 361 4.46 -0.26 13.20
C ILE A 361 3.23 0.64 12.98
N ASP A 362 2.29 0.18 12.15
CA ASP A 362 1.04 0.89 11.83
C ASP A 362 0.12 1.00 13.05
N ARG A 363 -0.01 -0.08 13.84
CA ARG A 363 -0.76 -0.07 15.11
C ARG A 363 -0.17 0.91 16.13
N ARG A 364 1.16 0.89 16.32
CA ARG A 364 1.84 1.80 17.25
C ARG A 364 1.70 3.27 16.84
N ALA A 365 1.75 3.56 15.54
CA ALA A 365 1.57 4.93 15.03
C ALA A 365 0.16 5.50 15.29
N LYS A 366 -0.84 4.63 15.49
CA LYS A 366 -2.20 5.01 15.93
C LYS A 366 -2.42 4.93 17.44
N GLY A 367 -1.34 4.91 18.23
CA GLY A 367 -1.40 4.96 19.69
C GLY A 367 -1.79 3.64 20.34
N PHE A 368 -1.61 2.50 19.67
CA PHE A 368 -1.83 1.19 20.30
C PHE A 368 -0.85 0.98 21.47
N THR A 369 -1.37 1.05 22.69
CA THR A 369 -0.67 0.68 23.92
C THR A 369 -1.37 -0.52 24.56
N VAL A 370 -0.63 -1.59 24.84
CA VAL A 370 -1.18 -2.73 25.60
C VAL A 370 -1.37 -2.28 27.05
N GLY A 371 -2.59 -2.36 27.57
CA GLY A 371 -2.87 -2.13 28.99
C GLY A 371 -2.11 -3.10 29.90
N PRO A 372 -2.03 -2.85 31.22
CA PRO A 372 -1.34 -3.76 32.14
C PRO A 372 -1.87 -5.18 31.99
N ALA A 373 -0.96 -6.16 32.01
CA ALA A 373 -1.17 -7.56 31.60
C ALA A 373 -2.34 -8.32 32.26
N HIS A 374 -3.03 -7.74 33.25
CA HIS A 374 -4.12 -8.35 34.01
C HIS A 374 -5.33 -7.41 34.23
N GLY A 375 -5.49 -6.33 33.47
CA GLY A 375 -6.61 -5.38 33.63
C GLY A 375 -7.32 -5.11 32.30
N LYS A 376 -8.67 -5.11 32.35
CA LYS A 376 -9.66 -4.84 31.28
C LYS A 376 -9.03 -4.48 29.93
N SER A 377 -9.22 -5.37 28.95
CA SER A 377 -8.91 -5.14 27.53
C SER A 377 -9.44 -3.79 27.08
N GLY A 378 -8.56 -2.80 27.01
CA GLY A 378 -8.87 -1.51 26.41
C GLY A 378 -9.21 -1.76 24.95
N THR A 379 -10.42 -1.39 24.56
CA THR A 379 -10.90 -1.45 23.18
C THR A 379 -10.12 -0.48 22.30
N GLU A 380 -9.39 -1.07 21.35
CA GLU A 380 -9.39 -0.72 19.93
C GLU A 380 -8.70 0.58 19.46
N GLY A 381 -7.38 0.50 19.33
CA GLY A 381 -6.61 1.26 18.34
C GLY A 381 -6.10 0.34 17.23
N GLY A 382 -6.85 0.23 16.13
CA GLY A 382 -6.37 -0.42 14.90
C GLY A 382 -5.44 0.51 14.13
N GLY A 383 -4.33 -0.01 13.62
CA GLY A 383 -3.55 0.71 12.59
C GLY A 383 -4.41 0.96 11.33
N VAL A 384 -3.96 1.84 10.42
CA VAL A 384 -4.65 2.15 9.16
C VAL A 384 -5.00 0.88 8.37
N ALA A 385 -4.15 -0.14 8.42
CA ALA A 385 -4.36 -1.42 7.76
C ALA A 385 -5.61 -2.19 8.23
N LEU A 386 -5.80 -2.30 9.54
CA LEU A 386 -6.96 -3.00 10.12
C LEU A 386 -8.26 -2.27 9.76
N ALA A 387 -8.15 -0.96 9.73
CA ALA A 387 -9.20 0.02 9.56
C ALA A 387 -9.81 0.10 8.14
N ILE A 388 -9.10 -0.39 7.11
CA ILE A 388 -9.62 -0.57 5.74
C ILE A 388 -9.87 -2.05 5.41
N SER A 389 -9.86 -2.92 6.42
CA SER A 389 -10.06 -4.36 6.29
C SER A 389 -11.40 -4.80 6.90
N GLY A 390 -11.65 -6.10 6.95
CA GLY A 390 -12.80 -6.71 7.63
C GLY A 390 -14.04 -6.94 6.75
N TYR A 391 -14.15 -6.26 5.60
CA TYR A 391 -15.20 -6.52 4.60
C TYR A 391 -14.82 -7.66 3.64
N GLN A 392 -13.51 -7.94 3.50
CA GLN A 392 -12.99 -9.01 2.68
C GLN A 392 -13.53 -10.35 3.19
N ASP A 393 -13.92 -11.21 2.26
CA ASP A 393 -14.37 -12.56 2.55
C ASP A 393 -13.15 -13.45 2.88
N PRO A 394 -13.03 -13.97 4.12
CA PRO A 394 -11.93 -14.88 4.47
C PRO A 394 -12.11 -16.28 3.86
N ASP A 395 -13.31 -16.62 3.39
CA ASP A 395 -13.67 -17.94 2.87
C ASP A 395 -13.59 -18.00 1.33
N VAL A 396 -12.91 -17.05 0.69
CA VAL A 396 -12.61 -17.12 -0.75
C VAL A 396 -11.91 -18.44 -1.04
N CYS A 397 -12.46 -19.20 -1.97
CA CYS A 397 -11.94 -20.51 -2.33
C CYS A 397 -11.90 -20.70 -3.85
N TRP A 398 -11.38 -21.85 -4.28
CA TRP A 398 -11.19 -22.14 -5.71
C TRP A 398 -12.51 -22.20 -6.49
N ASP A 399 -13.62 -22.55 -5.84
CA ASP A 399 -14.94 -22.61 -6.48
C ASP A 399 -15.51 -21.21 -6.81
N ASP A 400 -14.91 -20.16 -6.25
CA ASP A 400 -15.23 -18.77 -6.62
C ASP A 400 -14.68 -18.38 -8.00
N ILE A 401 -13.64 -19.07 -8.49
CA ILE A 401 -13.00 -18.71 -9.76
C ILE A 401 -13.96 -18.87 -10.96
N PRO A 402 -14.65 -20.02 -11.14
CA PRO A 402 -15.64 -20.17 -12.20
C PRO A 402 -16.82 -19.22 -12.04
N TRP A 403 -17.20 -18.89 -10.80
CA TRP A 403 -18.24 -17.89 -10.53
C TRP A 403 -17.82 -16.50 -11.04
N ILE A 404 -16.63 -16.00 -10.68
CA ILE A 404 -16.12 -14.72 -11.19
C ILE A 404 -16.07 -14.72 -12.72
N GLN A 405 -15.53 -15.78 -13.32
CA GLN A 405 -15.46 -15.93 -14.78
C GLN A 405 -16.84 -15.95 -15.46
N SER A 406 -17.89 -16.38 -14.77
CA SER A 406 -19.26 -16.33 -15.30
C SER A 406 -19.84 -14.91 -15.37
N LEU A 407 -19.28 -13.96 -14.61
CA LEU A 407 -19.76 -12.59 -14.49
C LEU A 407 -19.11 -11.62 -15.48
N THR A 408 -17.97 -11.99 -16.07
CA THR A 408 -17.12 -11.10 -16.88
C THR A 408 -16.33 -11.87 -17.95
N LYS A 409 -15.98 -11.18 -19.02
CA LYS A 409 -15.04 -11.61 -20.07
C LYS A 409 -13.62 -11.10 -19.84
N LEU A 410 -13.40 -10.27 -18.83
CA LEU A 410 -12.07 -9.77 -18.53
C LEU A 410 -11.15 -10.92 -18.13
N PRO A 411 -9.89 -10.91 -18.58
CA PRO A 411 -8.88 -11.81 -18.07
C PRO A 411 -8.76 -11.77 -16.55
N LEU A 412 -8.70 -12.95 -15.94
CA LEU A 412 -8.50 -13.10 -14.51
C LEU A 412 -7.03 -13.38 -14.19
N ILE A 413 -6.48 -12.61 -13.27
CA ILE A 413 -5.14 -12.72 -12.72
C ILE A 413 -5.27 -13.10 -11.25
N ILE A 414 -4.59 -14.16 -10.81
CA ILE A 414 -4.59 -14.52 -9.37
C ILE A 414 -3.30 -14.00 -8.74
N LYS A 415 -3.44 -13.04 -7.82
CA LYS A 415 -2.33 -12.42 -7.07
C LYS A 415 -2.26 -12.97 -5.66
N GLY A 416 -1.06 -13.37 -5.23
CA GLY A 416 -0.83 -13.88 -3.87
C GLY A 416 -0.49 -15.36 -3.81
N ILE A 417 -0.11 -15.95 -4.95
CA ILE A 417 0.32 -17.35 -5.02
C ILE A 417 1.65 -17.52 -4.29
N GLN A 418 1.69 -18.46 -3.34
CA GLN A 418 2.82 -18.66 -2.43
C GLN A 418 3.37 -20.10 -2.44
N CYS A 419 2.87 -20.99 -3.30
CA CYS A 419 3.41 -22.33 -3.51
C CYS A 419 3.25 -22.78 -4.97
N VAL A 420 3.96 -23.83 -5.37
CA VAL A 420 3.91 -24.39 -6.73
C VAL A 420 2.55 -25.02 -7.00
N GLU A 421 1.98 -25.68 -6.01
CA GLU A 421 0.73 -26.42 -6.09
C GLU A 421 -0.45 -25.48 -6.41
N ASP A 422 -0.51 -24.30 -5.78
CA ASP A 422 -1.53 -23.29 -6.05
C ASP A 422 -1.27 -22.55 -7.38
N ALA A 423 -0.01 -22.42 -7.81
CA ALA A 423 0.31 -21.90 -9.14
C ALA A 423 -0.29 -22.78 -10.24
N GLU A 424 -0.16 -24.10 -10.11
CA GLU A 424 -0.79 -25.04 -11.02
C GLU A 424 -2.31 -24.97 -10.99
N LYS A 425 -2.87 -24.95 -9.78
CA LYS A 425 -4.31 -24.94 -9.57
C LYS A 425 -4.94 -23.69 -10.17
N ALA A 426 -4.31 -22.52 -10.02
CA ALA A 426 -4.75 -21.29 -10.66
C ALA A 426 -4.91 -21.44 -12.19
N PHE A 427 -3.96 -22.06 -12.86
CA PHE A 427 -4.06 -22.30 -14.31
C PHE A 427 -5.09 -23.39 -14.67
N GLN A 428 -5.26 -24.42 -13.84
CA GLN A 428 -6.33 -25.42 -14.03
C GLN A 428 -7.73 -24.80 -13.95
N TYR A 429 -7.91 -23.79 -13.10
CA TYR A 429 -9.14 -23.00 -12.97
C TYR A 429 -9.24 -21.86 -14.02
N GLY A 430 -8.31 -21.78 -14.97
CA GLY A 430 -8.40 -20.85 -16.10
C GLY A 430 -7.95 -19.42 -15.80
N ALA A 431 -7.13 -19.18 -14.77
CA ALA A 431 -6.43 -17.92 -14.64
C ALA A 431 -5.58 -17.65 -15.90
N GLN A 432 -5.62 -16.44 -16.44
CA GLN A 432 -4.79 -16.06 -17.59
C GLN A 432 -3.32 -15.95 -17.17
N SER A 433 -3.08 -15.41 -15.98
CA SER A 433 -1.76 -15.24 -15.39
C SER A 433 -1.83 -15.27 -13.86
N ILE A 434 -0.67 -15.40 -13.22
CA ILE A 434 -0.54 -15.38 -11.76
C ILE A 434 0.55 -14.41 -11.33
N ILE A 435 0.42 -13.91 -10.09
CA ILE A 435 1.47 -13.13 -9.43
C ILE A 435 1.90 -13.87 -8.17
N LEU A 436 3.18 -14.29 -8.16
CA LEU A 436 3.84 -14.79 -6.97
C LEU A 436 4.07 -13.59 -6.05
N SER A 437 3.42 -13.59 -4.89
CA SER A 437 3.38 -12.44 -4.00
C SER A 437 3.08 -12.91 -2.58
N ASN A 438 3.71 -12.26 -1.61
CA ASN A 438 3.36 -12.34 -0.19
C ASN A 438 2.91 -10.97 0.33
N HIS A 439 2.22 -10.22 -0.55
CA HIS A 439 1.77 -8.86 -0.32
C HIS A 439 2.90 -7.87 0.07
N GLY A 440 4.13 -8.13 -0.39
CA GLY A 440 5.30 -7.35 0.01
C GLY A 440 5.65 -7.49 1.50
N GLY A 441 5.43 -8.69 2.06
CA GLY A 441 5.68 -9.05 3.46
C GLY A 441 4.68 -8.47 4.45
N ARG A 442 3.45 -8.17 4.03
CA ARG A 442 2.44 -7.44 4.83
C ARG A 442 1.40 -8.32 5.52
N GLU A 443 1.39 -9.60 5.18
CA GLU A 443 0.41 -10.59 5.61
C GLU A 443 1.12 -11.67 6.44
N LEU A 444 1.19 -12.92 5.97
CA LEU A 444 1.87 -14.01 6.68
C LEU A 444 3.40 -13.79 6.75
N ASP A 445 3.94 -13.64 7.95
CA ASP A 445 5.40 -13.66 8.16
C ASP A 445 5.96 -15.09 8.00
N PHE A 446 7.23 -15.21 7.62
CA PHE A 446 7.86 -16.45 7.11
C PHE A 446 7.24 -17.05 5.83
N SER A 447 6.42 -16.29 5.11
CA SER A 447 6.03 -16.60 3.73
C SER A 447 7.26 -16.63 2.80
N PRO A 448 7.31 -17.52 1.80
CA PRO A 448 8.44 -17.59 0.89
C PRO A 448 8.65 -16.27 0.13
N SER A 449 9.91 -15.92 -0.14
CA SER A 449 10.20 -14.84 -1.08
C SER A 449 9.68 -15.20 -2.48
N PRO A 450 8.94 -14.32 -3.17
CA PRO A 450 8.48 -14.56 -4.53
C PRO A 450 9.60 -14.89 -5.51
N MET A 451 10.82 -14.37 -5.30
CA MET A 451 12.00 -14.72 -6.10
C MET A 451 12.44 -16.19 -5.88
N MET A 452 12.39 -16.67 -4.64
CA MET A 452 12.71 -18.08 -4.34
C MET A 452 11.59 -19.01 -4.84
N LEU A 453 10.34 -18.60 -4.74
CA LEU A 453 9.21 -19.35 -5.29
C LEU A 453 9.26 -19.43 -6.82
N LEU A 454 9.63 -18.34 -7.51
CA LEU A 454 9.86 -18.36 -8.96
C LEU A 454 10.95 -19.38 -9.34
N TYR A 455 12.04 -19.39 -8.57
CA TYR A 455 13.10 -20.38 -8.76
C TYR A 455 12.59 -21.81 -8.52
N GLU A 456 11.77 -22.03 -7.49
CA GLU A 456 11.16 -23.33 -7.20
C GLU A 456 10.24 -23.79 -8.35
N ILE A 457 9.37 -22.93 -8.88
CA ILE A 457 8.53 -23.23 -10.05
C ILE A 457 9.42 -23.58 -11.24
N ARG A 458 10.52 -22.84 -11.47
CA ARG A 458 11.45 -23.14 -12.56
C ARG A 458 12.10 -24.53 -12.41
N GLN A 459 12.37 -24.98 -11.19
CA GLN A 459 12.95 -26.30 -10.93
C GLN A 459 11.91 -27.42 -11.04
N ARG A 460 10.75 -27.23 -10.41
CA ARG A 460 9.75 -28.29 -10.23
C ARG A 460 8.80 -28.37 -11.43
N ARG A 461 8.36 -27.22 -11.95
CA ARG A 461 7.27 -27.06 -12.95
C ARG A 461 7.62 -26.03 -14.04
N PRO A 462 8.77 -26.16 -14.75
CA PRO A 462 9.22 -25.19 -15.74
C PRO A 462 8.26 -25.01 -16.93
N GLU A 463 7.38 -25.96 -17.19
CA GLU A 463 6.37 -25.87 -18.24
C GLU A 463 5.28 -24.82 -17.96
N LEU A 464 5.00 -24.48 -16.69
CA LEU A 464 4.09 -23.37 -16.37
C LEU A 464 4.62 -22.05 -16.93
N LEU A 465 5.92 -21.77 -16.72
CA LEU A 465 6.61 -20.57 -17.20
C LEU A 465 6.71 -20.50 -18.73
N LYS A 466 6.58 -21.63 -19.43
CA LYS A 466 6.59 -21.69 -20.90
C LYS A 466 5.22 -21.44 -21.52
N ARG A 467 4.15 -21.80 -20.80
CA ARG A 467 2.77 -21.77 -21.31
C ARG A 467 1.97 -20.57 -20.82
N HIS A 468 2.35 -20.01 -19.68
CA HIS A 468 1.60 -18.96 -19.00
C HIS A 468 2.49 -17.80 -18.60
N GLU A 469 1.88 -16.63 -18.43
CA GLU A 469 2.55 -15.47 -17.86
C GLU A 469 2.56 -15.60 -16.32
N VAL A 470 3.76 -15.57 -15.73
CA VAL A 470 3.97 -15.58 -14.28
C VAL A 470 4.70 -14.30 -13.91
N TYR A 471 4.16 -13.56 -12.94
CA TYR A 471 4.74 -12.32 -12.43
C TYR A 471 5.23 -12.51 -11.01
N ILE A 472 6.11 -11.62 -10.55
CA ILE A 472 6.47 -11.52 -9.13
C ILE A 472 6.32 -10.07 -8.66
N ASP A 473 6.03 -9.88 -7.38
CA ASP A 473 6.26 -8.61 -6.68
C ASP A 473 7.00 -8.85 -5.35
N GLY A 474 7.33 -7.78 -4.62
CA GLY A 474 7.99 -7.87 -3.31
C GLY A 474 9.52 -7.82 -3.38
N GLY A 475 10.14 -6.94 -2.58
CA GLY A 475 11.60 -6.86 -2.41
C GLY A 475 12.40 -6.21 -3.55
N VAL A 476 11.81 -5.97 -4.72
CA VAL A 476 12.49 -5.40 -5.89
C VAL A 476 12.87 -3.93 -5.64
N ARG A 477 14.15 -3.59 -5.81
CA ARG A 477 14.66 -2.22 -5.62
C ARG A 477 15.64 -1.76 -6.70
N ARG A 478 16.15 -2.68 -7.51
CA ARG A 478 17.07 -2.39 -8.62
C ARG A 478 16.61 -3.01 -9.93
N GLY A 479 16.99 -2.42 -11.05
CA GLY A 479 16.80 -3.02 -12.39
C GLY A 479 17.47 -4.39 -12.50
N THR A 480 18.57 -4.64 -11.78
CA THR A 480 19.18 -5.97 -11.70
C THR A 480 18.29 -7.01 -11.03
N ASP A 481 17.40 -6.62 -10.10
CA ASP A 481 16.45 -7.55 -9.48
C ASP A 481 15.41 -7.98 -10.51
N VAL A 482 14.93 -7.02 -11.31
CA VAL A 482 14.02 -7.26 -12.44
C VAL A 482 14.66 -8.23 -13.44
N LEU A 483 15.89 -7.96 -13.87
CA LEU A 483 16.60 -8.81 -14.82
C LEU A 483 16.79 -10.24 -14.32
N LYS A 484 17.07 -10.45 -13.03
CA LYS A 484 17.17 -11.79 -12.45
C LYS A 484 15.84 -12.55 -12.52
N ALA A 485 14.74 -11.87 -12.18
CA ALA A 485 13.41 -12.47 -12.25
C ALA A 485 13.03 -12.84 -13.69
N LEU A 486 13.31 -11.96 -14.65
CA LEU A 486 13.06 -12.22 -16.07
C LEU A 486 13.87 -13.41 -16.58
N CYS A 487 15.16 -13.49 -16.25
CA CYS A 487 15.98 -14.65 -16.58
C CYS A 487 15.42 -15.96 -16.01
N LEU A 488 14.78 -15.94 -14.84
CA LEU A 488 14.15 -17.14 -14.28
C LEU A 488 12.79 -17.50 -14.91
N GLY A 489 12.25 -16.62 -15.77
CA GLY A 489 11.00 -16.85 -16.50
C GLY A 489 9.81 -16.03 -16.00
N ALA A 490 10.01 -15.05 -15.12
CA ALA A 490 8.96 -14.07 -14.87
C ALA A 490 8.69 -13.25 -16.15
N ARG A 491 7.43 -12.92 -16.40
CA ARG A 491 7.02 -12.07 -17.51
C ARG A 491 7.22 -10.58 -17.23
N GLY A 492 7.21 -10.21 -15.96
CA GLY A 492 7.40 -8.85 -15.48
C GLY A 492 7.36 -8.79 -13.96
N VAL A 493 7.64 -7.60 -13.42
CA VAL A 493 7.83 -7.40 -11.98
C VAL A 493 7.00 -6.23 -11.46
N GLY A 494 6.26 -6.47 -10.38
CA GLY A 494 5.41 -5.45 -9.73
C GLY A 494 6.17 -4.66 -8.66
N LEU A 495 5.96 -3.35 -8.63
CA LEU A 495 6.50 -2.46 -7.59
C LEU A 495 5.37 -1.69 -6.92
N GLY A 496 5.31 -1.74 -5.59
CA GLY A 496 4.33 -0.98 -4.77
C GLY A 496 4.98 0.21 -4.08
N ARG A 497 5.68 -0.04 -2.96
CA ARG A 497 6.28 1.00 -2.10
C ARG A 497 7.10 2.06 -2.84
N PRO A 498 7.99 1.73 -3.81
CA PRO A 498 8.72 2.76 -4.55
C PRO A 498 7.83 3.80 -5.23
N PHE A 499 6.70 3.38 -5.82
CA PHE A 499 5.74 4.30 -6.44
C PHE A 499 4.98 5.14 -5.40
N LEU A 500 4.61 4.55 -4.27
CA LEU A 500 4.00 5.30 -3.16
C LEU A 500 4.98 6.36 -2.61
N TRP A 501 6.25 6.02 -2.45
CA TRP A 501 7.27 6.97 -2.00
C TRP A 501 7.52 8.06 -3.04
N GLY A 502 7.67 7.72 -4.32
CA GLY A 502 7.79 8.70 -5.41
C GLY A 502 6.62 9.68 -5.42
N ASN A 503 5.39 9.17 -5.35
CA ASN A 503 4.17 9.97 -5.23
C ASN A 503 4.22 10.90 -4.01
N SER A 504 4.68 10.40 -2.86
CA SER A 504 4.69 11.16 -1.60
C SER A 504 5.65 12.35 -1.63
N VAL A 505 6.79 12.20 -2.32
CA VAL A 505 7.84 13.21 -2.37
C VAL A 505 7.54 14.25 -3.43
N TRP A 506 7.30 13.83 -4.67
CA TRP A 506 7.19 14.73 -5.84
C TRP A 506 5.94 14.49 -6.71
N GLY A 507 4.92 13.77 -6.21
CA GLY A 507 3.70 13.52 -6.98
C GLY A 507 3.95 12.71 -8.26
N GLU A 508 3.35 13.14 -9.38
CA GLU A 508 3.52 12.50 -10.69
C GLU A 508 4.99 12.42 -11.11
N ASP A 509 5.77 13.51 -10.93
CA ASP A 509 7.19 13.54 -11.32
C ASP A 509 8.03 12.55 -10.51
N GLY A 510 7.67 12.32 -9.23
CA GLY A 510 8.31 11.30 -8.41
C GLY A 510 8.00 9.89 -8.90
N CYS A 511 6.76 9.62 -9.33
CA CYS A 511 6.42 8.36 -9.98
C CYS A 511 7.17 8.17 -11.31
N ARG A 512 7.29 9.22 -12.12
CA ARG A 512 8.08 9.19 -13.36
C ARG A 512 9.56 8.95 -13.09
N ARG A 513 10.11 9.54 -12.02
CA ARG A 513 11.49 9.29 -11.59
C ARG A 513 11.75 7.82 -11.22
N VAL A 514 10.80 7.16 -10.54
CA VAL A 514 10.88 5.70 -10.28
C VAL A 514 10.99 4.92 -11.60
N ILE A 515 10.19 5.29 -12.60
CA ILE A 515 10.16 4.63 -13.91
C ILE A 515 11.46 4.87 -14.67
N GLU A 516 11.97 6.10 -14.66
CA GLU A 516 13.23 6.50 -15.29
C GLU A 516 14.42 5.72 -14.70
N ILE A 517 14.56 5.69 -13.36
CA ILE A 517 15.61 4.91 -12.68
C ILE A 517 15.54 3.44 -13.10
N MET A 518 14.35 2.85 -13.09
CA MET A 518 14.16 1.46 -13.50
C MET A 518 14.49 1.23 -14.98
N ARG A 519 14.07 2.14 -15.87
CA ARG A 519 14.39 2.09 -17.29
C ARG A 519 15.89 2.08 -17.51
N ASP A 520 16.62 3.00 -16.86
CA ASP A 520 18.06 3.15 -17.01
C ASP A 520 18.83 1.96 -16.42
N GLU A 521 18.45 1.49 -15.23
CA GLU A 521 19.09 0.33 -14.59
C GLU A 521 18.84 -0.96 -15.38
N ILE A 522 17.62 -1.18 -15.88
CA ILE A 522 17.28 -2.35 -16.73
C ILE A 522 18.06 -2.25 -18.05
N ALA A 523 18.00 -1.11 -18.74
CA ALA A 523 18.69 -0.88 -20.00
C ALA A 523 20.20 -1.08 -19.88
N THR A 524 20.81 -0.53 -18.83
CA THR A 524 22.23 -0.69 -18.53
C THR A 524 22.56 -2.14 -18.21
N GLY A 525 21.76 -2.79 -17.36
CA GLY A 525 21.95 -4.18 -17.00
C GLY A 525 21.85 -5.13 -18.19
N MET A 526 20.89 -4.91 -19.11
CA MET A 526 20.77 -5.68 -20.36
C MET A 526 22.03 -5.57 -21.22
N ARG A 527 22.55 -4.35 -21.40
CA ARG A 527 23.81 -4.12 -22.14
C ARG A 527 24.97 -4.86 -21.50
N LEU A 528 25.13 -4.75 -20.18
CA LEU A 528 26.20 -5.41 -19.44
C LEU A 528 26.06 -6.94 -19.42
N LEU A 529 24.82 -7.46 -19.50
CA LEU A 529 24.54 -8.88 -19.68
C LEU A 529 24.85 -9.39 -21.09
N GLY A 530 25.02 -8.48 -22.06
CA GLY A 530 25.23 -8.84 -23.45
C GLY A 530 23.94 -9.12 -24.21
N VAL A 531 22.79 -8.60 -23.77
CA VAL A 531 21.49 -8.79 -24.42
C VAL A 531 20.91 -7.47 -24.91
N THR A 532 20.01 -7.57 -25.88
CA THR A 532 19.43 -6.42 -26.59
C THR A 532 17.91 -6.38 -26.52
N SER A 533 17.26 -7.44 -26.04
CA SER A 533 15.81 -7.54 -25.94
C SER A 533 15.40 -8.44 -24.77
N ILE A 534 14.18 -8.27 -24.26
CA ILE A 534 13.69 -8.98 -23.08
C ILE A 534 13.62 -10.51 -23.28
N ASP A 535 13.29 -10.97 -24.49
CA ASP A 535 13.23 -12.38 -24.87
C ASP A 535 14.59 -13.12 -24.85
N GLN A 536 15.70 -12.37 -24.82
CA GLN A 536 17.06 -12.92 -24.67
C GLN A 536 17.45 -13.15 -23.21
N LEU A 537 16.63 -12.72 -22.24
CA LEU A 537 16.88 -12.96 -20.81
C LEU A 537 16.50 -14.40 -20.46
N THR A 538 17.49 -15.29 -20.51
CA THR A 538 17.29 -16.72 -20.27
C THR A 538 17.91 -17.17 -18.94
N PRO A 539 17.51 -18.34 -18.41
CA PRO A 539 18.02 -18.83 -17.13
C PRO A 539 19.52 -19.09 -17.12
N GLU A 540 20.15 -19.34 -18.28
CA GLU A 540 21.59 -19.52 -18.41
C GLU A 540 22.39 -18.24 -18.09
N LEU A 541 21.73 -17.08 -18.06
CA LEU A 541 22.31 -15.80 -17.67
C LEU A 541 22.29 -15.57 -16.16
N VAL A 542 21.69 -16.46 -15.37
CA VAL A 542 21.70 -16.38 -13.90
C VAL A 542 22.13 -17.69 -13.28
N GLN A 543 22.70 -17.62 -12.08
CA GLN A 543 23.06 -18.79 -11.29
C GLN A 543 22.61 -18.57 -9.85
N TYR A 544 21.88 -19.55 -9.32
CA TYR A 544 21.61 -19.62 -7.89
C TYR A 544 22.90 -19.99 -7.16
N VAL A 545 23.21 -19.22 -6.12
CA VAL A 545 24.36 -19.41 -5.25
C VAL A 545 23.85 -19.40 -3.82
N ASP A 546 23.86 -20.58 -3.21
CA ASP A 546 23.45 -20.78 -1.82
C ASP A 546 24.54 -20.27 -0.88
N ARG A 547 24.54 -18.95 -0.65
CA ARG A 547 25.44 -18.27 0.28
C ARG A 547 24.61 -17.34 1.14
N ASP A 548 25.03 -17.21 2.40
CA ASP A 548 24.51 -16.16 3.28
C ASP A 548 24.72 -14.82 2.55
N PRO A 549 23.64 -14.09 2.23
CA PRO A 549 23.77 -12.79 1.60
C PRO A 549 24.68 -11.96 2.49
N VAL A 550 25.83 -11.52 1.96
CA VAL A 550 26.83 -10.73 2.71
C VAL A 550 26.08 -9.74 3.58
N ARG A 551 26.18 -9.89 4.91
CA ARG A 551 25.48 -9.06 5.92
C ARG A 551 25.62 -7.60 5.49
N CYS A 552 24.54 -7.02 4.99
CA CYS A 552 24.48 -5.59 4.69
C CYS A 552 23.39 -5.01 5.57
N ARG A 553 23.84 -4.17 6.51
CA ARG A 553 23.00 -3.28 7.32
C ARG A 553 22.16 -2.39 6.43
#